data_AF-A0A0U1NLX9-F1
#
_entry.id   AF-A0A0U1NLX9-F1
#
_cell.length_a   1.000
_cell.length_b   1.000
_cell.length_c   1.000
_cell.angle_alpha   90.00
_cell.angle_beta   90.00
_cell.angle_gamma   90.00
#
_symmetry.space_group_name_H-M   'P 1'
#
loop_
_entity.id
_entity.type
_entity.pdbx_description
1 polymer ?
#
loop_
_entity_poly.entity_id
_entity_poly.type
_entity_poly.pdbx_seq_one_letter_code
_entity_poly.pdbx_strand_id
1 'polypeptide(L)'
;MLVELELEVLESLPPKSALADFSKSIVKWELLLLVAKLNGNTEYGIWNYIDSLKTRTENSMTIYTFIKSRIENGSFVVVPGEKKSRKTLALSPQLREELMTYLAARTEHTLQRSEQLRSELMAMSA
;
A
#
# COMPACT_ATOMS: atom_id res chain seq x y z
N MET A 1 5.89 21.80 -10.50
CA MET A 1 4.42 21.86 -10.31
C MET A 1 3.96 20.60 -9.58
N LEU A 2 2.94 20.63 -8.71
CA LEU A 2 2.52 19.44 -7.93
C LEU A 2 2.13 18.23 -8.80
N VAL A 3 1.59 18.50 -9.98
CA VAL A 3 1.22 17.48 -10.96
C VAL A 3 2.45 16.72 -11.49
N GLU A 4 3.57 17.40 -11.74
CA GLU A 4 4.80 16.78 -12.27
C GLU A 4 5.44 15.84 -11.25
N LEU A 5 5.49 16.24 -9.97
CA LEU A 5 6.02 15.40 -8.91
C LEU A 5 5.19 14.12 -8.71
N GLU A 6 3.86 14.20 -8.81
CA GLU A 6 3.02 13.00 -8.72
C GLU A 6 3.22 12.12 -9.97
N LEU A 7 3.44 12.69 -11.15
CA LEU A 7 3.79 11.92 -12.35
C LEU A 7 5.13 11.18 -12.19
N GLU A 8 6.17 11.84 -11.66
CA GLU A 8 7.47 11.21 -11.37
C GLU A 8 7.33 10.05 -10.37
N VAL A 9 6.53 10.25 -9.31
CA VAL A 9 6.23 9.18 -8.34
C VAL A 9 5.52 8.01 -9.02
N LEU A 10 4.57 8.27 -9.92
CA LEU A 10 3.89 7.21 -10.66
C LEU A 10 4.83 6.48 -11.64
N GLU A 11 5.75 7.19 -12.28
CA GLU A 11 6.77 6.62 -13.18
C GLU A 11 7.80 5.76 -12.44
N SER A 12 8.01 6.01 -11.14
CA SER A 12 8.88 5.19 -10.29
C SER A 12 8.36 3.76 -10.08
N LEU A 13 7.07 3.48 -10.39
CA LEU A 13 6.51 2.14 -10.34
C LEU A 13 6.87 1.33 -11.60
N PRO A 14 7.61 0.22 -11.48
CA PRO A 14 7.91 -0.62 -12.63
C PRO A 14 6.61 -1.18 -13.26
N PRO A 15 6.43 -1.15 -14.59
CA PRO A 15 5.21 -1.66 -15.24
C PRO A 15 4.98 -3.18 -15.03
N LYS A 16 6.01 -3.92 -14.62
CA LYS A 16 5.95 -5.35 -14.25
C LYS A 16 5.98 -5.58 -12.73
N SER A 17 5.82 -4.55 -11.91
CA SER A 17 5.82 -4.63 -10.45
C SER A 17 4.55 -5.31 -9.94
N ALA A 18 4.69 -6.05 -8.84
CA ALA A 18 3.54 -6.62 -8.15
C ALA A 18 2.60 -5.53 -7.58
N LEU A 19 3.11 -4.31 -7.35
CA LEU A 19 2.33 -3.14 -6.93
C LEU A 19 1.34 -2.66 -8.00
N ALA A 20 1.64 -2.88 -9.28
CA ALA A 20 0.81 -2.40 -10.39
C ALA A 20 -0.62 -2.96 -10.36
N ASP A 21 -0.82 -4.14 -9.78
CA ASP A 21 -2.15 -4.73 -9.62
C ASP A 21 -2.97 -4.11 -8.47
N PHE A 22 -2.29 -3.49 -7.51
CA PHE A 22 -2.92 -2.78 -6.40
C PHE A 22 -3.20 -1.32 -6.73
N SER A 23 -2.31 -0.64 -7.48
CA SER A 23 -2.44 0.79 -7.79
C SER A 23 -3.64 1.14 -8.68
N LYS A 24 -4.18 0.16 -9.43
CA LYS A 24 -5.35 0.34 -10.31
C LYS A 24 -6.67 0.58 -9.59
N SER A 25 -6.75 0.34 -8.27
CA SER A 25 -7.99 0.47 -7.49
C SER A 25 -7.69 0.97 -6.09
N ILE A 26 -8.36 2.05 -5.69
CA ILE A 26 -8.14 2.67 -4.38
C ILE A 26 -8.37 1.70 -3.22
N VAL A 27 -9.37 0.82 -3.33
CA VAL A 27 -9.66 -0.18 -2.29
C VAL A 27 -8.59 -1.27 -2.22
N LYS A 28 -7.97 -1.62 -3.35
CA LYS A 28 -6.86 -2.59 -3.40
C LYS A 28 -5.58 -1.97 -2.87
N TRP A 29 -5.35 -0.69 -3.17
CA TRP A 29 -4.25 0.07 -2.59
C TRP A 29 -4.39 0.21 -1.06
N GLU A 30 -5.58 0.56 -0.57
CA GLU A 30 -5.86 0.60 0.87
C GLU A 30 -5.64 -0.78 1.52
N LEU A 31 -6.13 -1.86 0.89
CA LEU A 31 -5.90 -3.21 1.37
C LEU A 31 -4.40 -3.54 1.47
N LEU A 32 -3.61 -3.21 0.45
CA LEU A 32 -2.16 -3.40 0.46
C LEU A 32 -1.52 -2.70 1.68
N LEU A 33 -1.86 -1.43 1.91
CA LEU A 33 -1.33 -0.65 3.03
C LEU A 33 -1.80 -1.21 4.38
N LEU A 34 -3.05 -1.68 4.48
CA LEU A 34 -3.57 -2.27 5.70
C LEU A 34 -2.87 -3.59 6.04
N VAL A 35 -2.64 -4.45 5.04
CA VAL A 35 -1.87 -5.70 5.20
C VAL A 35 -0.43 -5.39 5.59
N ALA A 36 0.21 -4.40 4.95
CA ALA A 36 1.56 -3.96 5.30
C ALA A 36 1.66 -3.45 6.75
N LYS A 37 0.66 -2.69 7.19
CA LYS A 37 0.57 -2.13 8.55
C LYS A 37 0.40 -3.23 9.61
N LEU A 38 -0.48 -4.20 9.35
CA LEU A 38 -0.79 -5.26 10.30
C LEU A 38 0.22 -6.42 10.28
N ASN A 39 0.89 -6.63 9.14
CA ASN A 39 2.02 -7.55 8.95
C ASN A 39 1.91 -8.88 9.72
N GLY A 40 0.84 -9.64 9.47
CA GLY A 40 0.65 -10.93 10.12
C GLY A 40 0.15 -10.87 11.56
N ASN A 41 -0.47 -9.76 12.00
CA ASN A 41 -1.13 -9.68 13.29
C ASN A 41 -2.19 -10.78 13.43
N THR A 42 -2.00 -11.66 14.43
CA THR A 42 -2.77 -12.88 14.67
C THR A 42 -4.20 -12.64 15.18
N GLU A 43 -4.50 -11.41 15.60
CA GLU A 43 -5.84 -10.99 15.99
C GLU A 43 -6.77 -10.81 14.78
N TYR A 44 -6.20 -10.54 13.60
CA TYR A 44 -6.92 -10.28 12.36
C TYR A 44 -7.10 -11.54 11.52
N GLY A 45 -8.32 -11.76 11.02
CA GLY A 45 -8.60 -12.68 9.93
C GLY A 45 -8.83 -11.95 8.60
N ILE A 46 -8.88 -12.69 7.50
CA ILE A 46 -9.17 -12.16 6.15
C ILE A 46 -10.41 -11.24 6.15
N TRP A 47 -11.50 -11.65 6.80
CA TRP A 47 -12.72 -10.83 6.87
C TRP A 47 -12.51 -9.52 7.63
N ASN A 48 -11.69 -9.52 8.69
CA ASN A 48 -11.38 -8.29 9.42
C ASN A 48 -10.66 -7.27 8.54
N TYR A 49 -9.79 -7.70 7.61
CA TYR A 49 -9.20 -6.79 6.63
C TYR A 49 -10.28 -6.17 5.75
N ILE A 50 -11.16 -6.99 5.17
CA ILE A 50 -12.22 -6.53 4.26
C ILE A 50 -13.18 -5.56 4.95
N ASP A 51 -13.58 -5.86 6.18
CA ASP A 51 -14.51 -5.03 6.96
C ASP A 51 -13.88 -3.70 7.41
N SER A 52 -12.54 -3.64 7.52
CA SER A 52 -11.81 -2.44 7.92
C SER A 52 -11.53 -1.46 6.78
N LEU A 53 -11.81 -1.84 5.52
CA LEU A 53 -11.58 -1.00 4.35
C LEU A 53 -12.59 0.15 4.31
N LYS A 54 -12.08 1.39 4.23
CA LYS A 54 -12.87 2.62 4.24
C LYS A 54 -13.17 3.14 2.84
N THR A 55 -12.38 2.74 1.85
CA THR A 55 -12.50 3.20 0.45
C THR A 55 -13.26 2.20 -0.43
N ARG A 56 -14.12 1.38 0.18
CA ARG A 56 -14.84 0.30 -0.52
C ARG A 56 -15.69 0.80 -1.68
N THR A 57 -15.22 0.50 -2.90
CA THR A 57 -15.97 0.62 -4.16
C THR A 57 -16.43 -0.73 -4.70
N GLU A 58 -15.88 -1.83 -4.17
CA GLU A 58 -16.13 -3.20 -4.58
C GLU A 58 -16.85 -3.97 -3.45
N ASN A 59 -17.62 -5.00 -3.81
CA ASN A 59 -18.27 -5.85 -2.81
C ASN A 59 -17.25 -6.75 -2.09
N SER A 60 -17.59 -7.21 -0.88
CA SER A 60 -16.69 -8.01 -0.05
C SER A 60 -16.21 -9.30 -0.72
N MET A 61 -17.03 -9.91 -1.57
CA MET A 61 -16.66 -11.15 -2.27
C MET A 61 -15.66 -10.91 -3.40
N THR A 62 -15.76 -9.79 -4.11
CA THR A 62 -14.76 -9.37 -5.10
C THR A 62 -13.41 -9.13 -4.42
N ILE A 63 -13.40 -8.45 -3.28
CA ILE A 63 -12.18 -8.21 -2.50
C ILE A 63 -11.60 -9.53 -1.97
N TYR A 64 -12.44 -10.42 -1.45
CA TYR A 64 -12.03 -11.75 -1.02
C TYR A 64 -11.40 -12.56 -2.16
N THR A 65 -12.02 -12.54 -3.34
CA THR A 65 -11.49 -13.20 -4.54
C THR A 65 -10.14 -12.61 -4.94
N PHE A 66 -10.00 -11.28 -4.87
CA PHE A 66 -8.74 -10.61 -5.11
C PHE A 66 -7.66 -11.06 -4.11
N ILE A 67 -7.95 -11.06 -2.80
CA ILE A 67 -7.04 -11.57 -1.76
C ILE A 67 -6.60 -13.00 -2.07
N LYS A 68 -7.53 -13.88 -2.42
CA LYS A 68 -7.21 -15.28 -2.77
C LYS A 68 -6.24 -15.34 -3.95
N SER A 69 -6.47 -14.56 -5.01
CA SER A 69 -5.57 -14.48 -6.16
C SER A 69 -4.16 -13.97 -5.77
N ARG A 70 -4.08 -13.06 -4.79
CA ARG A 70 -2.81 -12.52 -4.27
C ARG A 70 -2.06 -13.51 -3.38
N ILE A 71 -2.77 -14.45 -2.76
CA ILE A 71 -2.13 -15.57 -2.05
C ILE A 71 -1.60 -16.58 -3.07
N GLU A 72 -2.42 -16.93 -4.07
CA GLU A 72 -2.05 -17.90 -5.12
C GLU A 72 -0.84 -17.44 -5.95
N ASN A 73 -0.70 -16.14 -6.20
CA ASN A 73 0.45 -15.59 -6.93
C ASN A 73 1.66 -15.25 -6.03
N GLY A 74 1.59 -15.51 -4.73
CA GLY A 74 2.69 -15.25 -3.79
C GLY A 74 2.89 -13.78 -3.36
N SER A 75 1.97 -12.87 -3.70
CA SER A 75 2.02 -11.47 -3.23
C SER A 75 1.69 -11.36 -1.73
N PHE A 76 0.74 -12.17 -1.26
CA PHE A 76 0.38 -12.29 0.15
C PHE A 76 0.79 -13.64 0.71
N VAL A 77 1.36 -13.61 1.91
CA VAL A 77 1.72 -14.80 2.68
C VAL A 77 0.68 -15.00 3.78
N VAL A 78 0.15 -16.22 3.86
CA VAL A 78 -0.76 -16.60 4.95
C VAL A 78 0.07 -16.92 6.18
N VAL A 79 -0.15 -16.17 7.24
CA VAL A 79 0.45 -16.43 8.55
C VAL A 79 -0.59 -17.13 9.42
N PRO A 80 -0.23 -18.23 10.11
CA PRO A 80 -1.14 -18.90 11.03
C PRO A 80 -1.44 -17.98 12.23
N GLY A 81 -2.72 -17.78 12.51
CA GLY A 81 -3.17 -17.04 13.69
C GLY A 81 -3.13 -17.90 14.95
N GLU A 82 -3.23 -17.26 16.12
CA GLU A 82 -3.20 -17.94 17.43
C GLU A 82 -4.33 -18.96 17.63
N LYS A 83 -5.48 -18.75 16.97
CA LYS A 83 -6.57 -19.75 16.93
C LYS A 83 -6.41 -20.55 15.64
N LYS A 84 -6.46 -21.89 15.73
CA LYS A 84 -6.29 -22.86 14.63
C LYS A 84 -7.01 -22.53 13.31
N SER A 85 -8.09 -21.75 13.32
CA SER A 85 -8.87 -21.37 12.14
C SER A 85 -8.56 -19.97 11.57
N ARG A 86 -7.86 -19.10 12.31
CA ARG A 86 -7.59 -17.73 11.86
C ARG A 86 -6.36 -17.70 10.96
N LYS A 87 -6.55 -17.22 9.74
CA LYS A 87 -5.49 -16.93 8.77
C LYS A 87 -5.34 -15.43 8.70
N THR A 88 -4.16 -14.92 9.01
CA THR A 88 -3.80 -13.52 8.86
C THR A 88 -2.89 -13.35 7.65
N LEU A 89 -2.68 -12.10 7.22
CA LEU A 89 -1.96 -11.79 5.98
C LEU A 89 -0.72 -10.96 6.29
N ALA A 90 0.37 -11.32 5.62
CA ALA A 90 1.56 -10.49 5.48
C ALA A 90 1.87 -10.29 3.99
N LEU A 91 2.63 -9.25 3.68
CA LEU A 91 3.20 -9.11 2.33
C LEU A 91 4.35 -10.09 2.15
N SER A 92 4.56 -10.56 0.92
CA SER A 92 5.83 -11.21 0.59
C SER A 92 7.00 -10.22 0.77
N PRO A 93 8.22 -10.71 1.04
CA PRO A 93 9.39 -9.85 1.17
C PRO A 93 9.59 -8.92 -0.04
N GLN A 94 9.39 -9.46 -1.24
CA GLN A 94 9.54 -8.73 -2.50
C GLN A 94 8.51 -7.60 -2.62
N LEU A 95 7.22 -7.90 -2.40
CA LEU A 95 6.16 -6.89 -2.46
C LEU A 95 6.34 -5.82 -1.38
N ARG A 96 6.82 -6.22 -0.19
CA ARG A 96 7.12 -5.29 0.89
C ARG A 96 8.25 -4.33 0.52
N GLU A 97 9.33 -4.83 -0.05
CA GLU A 97 10.47 -4.01 -0.49
C GLU A 97 10.05 -3.03 -1.59
N GLU A 98 9.29 -3.48 -2.59
CA GLU A 98 8.73 -2.63 -3.64
C GLU A 98 7.86 -1.52 -3.02
N LEU A 99 6.97 -1.87 -2.08
CA LEU A 99 6.09 -0.91 -1.41
C LEU A 99 6.89 0.13 -0.62
N MET A 100 7.91 -0.29 0.13
CA MET A 100 8.72 0.62 0.93
C MET A 100 9.53 1.57 0.04
N THR A 101 10.08 1.08 -1.06
CA THR A 101 10.79 1.92 -2.05
C THR A 101 9.86 2.99 -2.62
N TYR A 102 8.65 2.60 -3.03
CA TYR A 102 7.64 3.53 -3.55
C TYR A 102 7.24 4.59 -2.51
N LEU A 103 6.97 4.19 -1.26
CA LEU A 103 6.59 5.12 -0.20
C LEU A 103 7.75 6.04 0.20
N ALA A 104 8.98 5.55 0.18
CA ALA A 104 10.18 6.36 0.45
C ALA A 104 10.35 7.45 -0.62
N ALA A 105 10.30 7.08 -1.91
CA ALA A 105 10.36 8.04 -3.02
C ALA A 105 9.26 9.11 -2.86
N ARG A 106 8.00 8.70 -2.65
CA ARG A 106 6.89 9.63 -2.45
C ARG A 106 7.11 10.59 -1.26
N THR A 107 7.66 10.08 -0.16
CA THR A 107 7.93 10.86 1.05
C THR A 107 9.08 11.84 0.83
N GLU A 108 10.15 11.42 0.17
CA GLU A 108 11.29 12.27 -0.18
C GLU A 108 10.87 13.47 -1.04
N HIS A 109 10.10 13.22 -2.11
CA HIS A 109 9.54 14.31 -2.93
C HIS A 109 8.66 15.28 -2.12
N THR A 110 7.92 14.76 -1.13
CA THR A 110 7.08 15.59 -0.24
C THR A 110 7.93 16.45 0.70
N LEU A 111 8.99 15.88 1.28
CA LEU A 111 9.88 16.57 2.22
C LEU A 111 10.72 17.65 1.52
N GLN A 112 11.37 17.32 0.41
CA GLN A 112 12.15 18.28 -0.40
C GLN A 112 11.31 19.52 -0.76
N ARG A 113 10.02 19.31 -1.09
CA ARG A 113 9.11 20.42 -1.39
C ARG A 113 8.76 21.26 -0.17
N SER A 114 8.56 20.64 1.00
CA SER A 114 8.28 21.38 2.24
C SER A 114 9.44 22.29 2.64
N GLU A 115 10.68 21.85 2.41
CA GLU A 115 11.91 22.61 2.66
C GLU A 115 12.08 23.74 1.65
N GLN A 116 11.76 23.49 0.37
CA GLN A 116 11.79 24.52 -0.67
C GLN A 116 10.76 25.62 -0.40
N LEU A 117 9.51 25.27 -0.07
CA LEU A 117 8.46 26.25 0.28
C LEU A 117 8.84 27.07 1.52
N ARG A 118 9.44 26.43 2.52
CA ARG A 118 9.95 27.12 3.72
C ARG A 118 11.06 28.10 3.36
N SER A 119 11.98 27.72 2.46
CA SER A 119 13.08 28.58 1.99
C SER A 119 12.56 29.78 1.18
N GLU A 120 11.57 29.56 0.30
CA GLU A 120 10.90 30.61 -0.47
C GLU A 120 10.18 31.60 0.46
N LEU A 121 9.46 31.12 1.48
CA LEU A 121 8.77 31.97 2.46
C LEU A 121 9.74 32.82 3.30
N MET A 122 10.88 32.23 3.69
CA MET A 122 11.94 32.94 4.40
C MET A 122 12.62 34.01 3.53
N ALA A 123 12.77 33.77 2.22
CA ALA A 123 13.34 34.74 1.29
C ALA A 123 12.37 35.90 0.94
N MET A 124 11.06 35.70 1.06
CA MET A 124 10.04 36.74 0.81
C MET A 124 9.74 37.61 2.04
N SER A 125 10.18 37.19 3.23
CA SER A 125 10.00 37.91 4.50
C SER A 125 11.26 38.66 4.96
N ALA A 126 12.32 38.62 4.14
CA ALA A 126 13.58 39.36 4.29
C ALA A 126 13.64 40.53 3.28
#